data_AF-A0ABC8TDS0-F1
#
_entry.id   AF-A0ABC8TDS0-F1
#
_cell.length_a   1.000
_cell.length_b   1.000
_cell.length_c   1.000
_cell.angle_alpha   90.00
_cell.angle_beta   90.00
_cell.angle_gamma   90.00
#
_symmetry.space_group_name_H-M   'P 1'
#
loop_
_entity.id
_entity.type
_entity.pdbx_description
1 polymer ?
#
loop_
_entity_poly.entity_id
_entity_poly.type
_entity_poly.pdbx_seq_one_letter_code
_entity_poly.pdbx_strand_id
1 'polypeptide(L)'
;MASIARLSLLRVTTIPSLSSLFSYSIPSFFNLQPNYKVSSTRSRFITSSMASDSKESPSNNPGLHTTPDEATRGYFMQQTMYRIKDPKISLDFYSGVLGMSLLKRLDFPELKFSLYFMGYEDTSSAPINPVERTAWTFGQKATIELTHNWGTEIDPEFKGYHNGNSEPRGFGCPCLNRS
;
A
#
# COMPACT_ATOMS: atom_id res chain seq x y z
N MET A 1 29.56 -0.90 -8.59
CA MET A 1 28.09 -0.73 -8.53
C MET A 1 27.46 -1.91 -9.23
N ALA A 2 26.86 -2.84 -8.49
CA ALA A 2 26.12 -3.96 -9.05
C ALA A 2 24.73 -3.99 -8.39
N SER A 3 23.71 -3.86 -9.22
CA SER A 3 22.29 -3.88 -8.87
C SER A 3 21.88 -5.32 -8.56
N ILE A 4 21.48 -5.59 -7.31
CA ILE A 4 20.92 -6.88 -6.89
C ILE A 4 19.42 -6.68 -6.71
N ALA A 5 18.69 -6.77 -7.81
CA ALA A 5 17.24 -6.84 -7.82
C ALA A 5 16.84 -7.93 -8.81
N ARG A 6 16.89 -9.20 -8.37
CA ARG A 6 16.19 -10.31 -9.04
C ARG A 6 16.30 -11.59 -8.20
N LEU A 7 15.28 -11.86 -7.41
CA LEU A 7 14.91 -13.20 -6.93
C LEU A 7 13.46 -13.13 -6.42
N SER A 8 12.51 -13.12 -7.35
CA SER A 8 11.11 -13.45 -7.05
C SER A 8 10.43 -13.91 -8.34
N LEU A 9 10.28 -15.22 -8.49
CA LEU A 9 9.44 -15.86 -9.50
C LEU A 9 9.13 -17.28 -9.01
N LEU A 10 8.15 -17.40 -8.12
CA LEU A 10 7.40 -18.62 -7.93
C LEU A 10 5.93 -18.31 -8.24
N ARG A 11 5.51 -18.82 -9.39
CA ARG A 11 4.20 -18.65 -10.01
C ARG A 11 3.28 -19.73 -9.46
N VAL A 12 2.23 -19.37 -8.73
CA VAL A 12 1.17 -20.30 -8.32
C VAL A 12 -0.02 -20.13 -9.27
N THR A 13 -0.39 -21.23 -9.90
CA THR A 13 -1.45 -21.36 -10.90
C THR A 13 -2.85 -21.38 -10.28
N THR A 14 -3.80 -20.85 -11.05
CA THR A 14 -5.25 -20.67 -10.84
C THR A 14 -6.05 -21.96 -10.59
N ILE A 15 -7.14 -21.84 -9.83
CA ILE A 15 -8.30 -22.76 -9.80
C ILE A 15 -9.59 -21.90 -9.86
N PRO A 16 -10.56 -22.14 -10.76
CA PRO A 16 -11.85 -21.44 -10.77
C PRO A 16 -12.94 -22.25 -10.03
N SER A 17 -13.86 -21.57 -9.34
CA SER A 17 -15.08 -22.19 -8.77
C SER A 17 -16.36 -21.66 -9.42
N LEU A 18 -17.21 -22.58 -9.87
CA LEU A 18 -18.55 -22.39 -10.42
C LEU A 18 -19.63 -22.13 -9.35
N SER A 19 -20.62 -21.29 -9.65
CA SER A 19 -22.06 -21.43 -9.29
C SER A 19 -22.87 -20.32 -9.99
N SER A 20 -23.56 -20.59 -11.11
CA SER A 20 -25.00 -20.96 -11.22
C SER A 20 -25.94 -20.05 -10.40
N LEU A 21 -26.54 -19.04 -11.03
CA LEU A 21 -27.88 -19.06 -11.65
C LEU A 21 -29.01 -19.35 -10.65
N PHE A 22 -29.69 -18.30 -10.18
CA PHE A 22 -31.11 -18.34 -9.85
C PHE A 22 -31.77 -17.02 -10.23
N SER A 23 -32.58 -17.10 -11.28
CA SER A 23 -33.50 -16.06 -11.75
C SER A 23 -34.90 -16.43 -11.26
N TYR A 24 -35.63 -15.52 -10.63
CA TYR A 24 -37.07 -15.68 -10.41
C TYR A 24 -37.79 -14.38 -10.77
N SER A 25 -38.60 -14.46 -11.83
CA SER A 25 -39.66 -13.51 -12.19
C SER A 25 -41.00 -14.07 -11.72
N ILE A 26 -41.86 -13.23 -11.16
CA ILE A 26 -43.33 -13.44 -11.11
C ILE A 26 -44.03 -12.11 -11.44
N PRO A 27 -45.15 -12.11 -12.20
CA PRO A 27 -45.68 -10.92 -12.87
C PRO A 27 -46.96 -10.30 -12.25
N SER A 28 -47.18 -9.03 -12.61
CA SER A 28 -48.42 -8.28 -12.89
C SER A 28 -49.59 -8.24 -11.88
N PHE A 29 -50.12 -7.04 -11.59
CA PHE A 29 -51.42 -6.55 -12.13
C PHE A 29 -51.89 -5.19 -11.53
N PHE A 30 -52.38 -4.32 -12.42
CA PHE A 30 -53.33 -3.20 -12.30
C PHE A 30 -53.23 -2.17 -11.15
N ASN A 31 -53.09 -0.88 -11.51
CA ASN A 31 -54.24 0.05 -11.39
C ASN A 31 -54.08 1.35 -12.21
N LEU A 32 -55.24 1.83 -12.65
CA LEU A 32 -55.49 2.90 -13.61
C LEU A 32 -55.24 4.30 -13.02
N GLN A 33 -54.78 5.21 -13.88
CA GLN A 33 -54.75 6.65 -13.62
C GLN A 33 -56.14 7.29 -13.80
N PRO A 34 -56.42 8.43 -13.13
CA PRO A 34 -57.21 9.50 -13.71
C PRO A 34 -56.32 10.63 -14.21
N ASN A 35 -56.55 11.01 -15.47
CA ASN A 35 -55.99 12.18 -16.14
C ASN A 35 -56.57 13.48 -15.55
N TYR A 36 -55.72 14.39 -15.10
CA TYR A 36 -56.05 15.81 -14.97
C TYR A 36 -55.16 16.61 -15.92
N LYS A 37 -55.75 17.19 -16.96
CA LYS A 37 -55.06 18.13 -17.86
C LYS A 37 -55.00 19.51 -17.18
N VAL A 38 -53.84 19.87 -16.63
CA VAL A 38 -53.50 21.26 -16.34
C VAL A 38 -52.57 21.74 -17.46
N SER A 39 -53.11 22.64 -18.30
CA SER A 39 -52.32 23.41 -19.25
C SER A 39 -51.51 24.44 -18.46
N SER A 40 -50.20 24.18 -18.32
CA SER A 40 -49.24 25.16 -17.84
C SER A 40 -48.09 25.17 -18.82
N THR A 41 -48.06 26.16 -19.70
CA THR A 41 -46.90 26.57 -20.47
C THR A 41 -45.88 27.16 -19.50
N ARG A 42 -45.22 26.31 -18.71
CA ARG A 42 -44.04 26.69 -17.94
C ARG A 42 -42.84 26.47 -18.84
N SER A 43 -42.29 27.55 -19.36
CA SER A 43 -40.96 27.56 -19.96
C SER A 43 -40.03 26.81 -19.01
N ARG A 44 -39.61 25.61 -19.40
CA ARG A 44 -38.54 24.89 -18.71
C ARG A 44 -37.28 25.66 -19.04
N PHE A 45 -37.00 26.69 -18.24
CA PHE A 45 -35.63 27.07 -17.99
C PHE A 45 -34.98 25.84 -17.35
N ILE A 46 -34.33 25.03 -18.19
CA ILE A 46 -33.36 24.05 -17.72
C ILE A 46 -32.26 24.91 -17.10
N THR A 47 -32.34 25.11 -15.79
CA THR A 47 -31.17 25.54 -15.03
C THR A 47 -30.24 24.34 -15.11
N SER A 48 -29.35 24.31 -16.09
CA SER A 48 -28.20 23.43 -16.02
C SER A 48 -27.43 23.91 -14.80
N SER A 49 -27.66 23.25 -13.66
CA SER A 49 -26.74 23.33 -12.55
C SER A 49 -25.43 22.78 -13.07
N MET A 50 -24.58 23.68 -13.57
CA MET A 50 -23.17 23.45 -13.83
C MET A 50 -22.49 23.29 -12.47
N ALA A 51 -22.88 22.26 -11.72
CA ALA A 51 -22.08 21.78 -10.62
C ALA A 51 -20.84 21.23 -11.30
N SER A 52 -19.84 22.09 -11.45
CA SER A 52 -18.49 21.68 -11.81
C SER A 52 -18.15 20.48 -10.93
N ASP A 53 -17.83 19.35 -11.54
CA ASP A 53 -17.34 18.18 -10.83
C ASP A 53 -16.23 18.62 -9.85
N SER A 54 -16.13 17.95 -8.70
CA SER A 54 -15.11 18.30 -7.70
C SER A 54 -13.70 18.16 -8.30
N LYS A 55 -12.72 18.89 -7.75
CA LYS A 55 -11.31 18.74 -8.15
C LYS A 55 -10.77 17.31 -7.97
N GLU A 56 -11.48 16.48 -7.20
CA GLU A 56 -11.15 15.07 -6.95
C GLU A 56 -11.68 14.13 -8.03
N SER A 57 -12.58 14.59 -8.91
CA SER A 57 -13.14 13.72 -9.94
C SER A 57 -12.06 13.26 -10.94
N PRO A 58 -12.12 12.03 -11.44
CA PRO A 58 -11.19 11.58 -12.48
C PRO A 58 -11.25 12.45 -13.75
N SER A 59 -12.42 12.99 -14.10
CA SER A 59 -12.60 13.91 -15.23
C SER A 59 -11.73 15.16 -15.12
N ASN A 60 -11.45 15.61 -13.90
CA ASN A 60 -10.65 16.81 -13.63
C ASN A 60 -9.17 16.51 -13.37
N ASN A 61 -8.73 15.25 -13.49
CA ASN A 61 -7.33 14.83 -13.26
C ASN A 61 -6.79 14.06 -14.47
N PRO A 62 -6.37 14.76 -15.54
CA PRO A 62 -5.88 14.12 -16.77
C PRO A 62 -4.72 13.16 -16.50
N GLY A 63 -4.77 11.96 -17.11
CA GLY A 63 -3.78 10.89 -16.93
C GLY A 63 -4.10 9.90 -15.81
N LEU A 64 -5.15 10.14 -15.02
CA LEU A 64 -5.62 9.18 -14.03
C LEU A 64 -6.35 8.01 -14.71
N HIS A 65 -5.91 6.79 -14.42
CA HIS A 65 -6.62 5.57 -14.79
C HIS A 65 -7.52 5.13 -13.64
N THR A 66 -8.83 4.97 -13.90
CA THR A 66 -9.82 4.58 -12.89
C THR A 66 -9.94 3.06 -12.71
N THR A 67 -9.43 2.29 -13.68
CA THR A 67 -9.40 0.83 -13.65
C THR A 67 -7.95 0.36 -13.68
N PRO A 68 -7.50 -0.41 -12.67
CA PRO A 68 -6.17 -1.03 -12.69
C PRO A 68 -6.02 -1.99 -13.87
N ASP A 69 -4.80 -2.11 -14.40
CA ASP A 69 -4.46 -3.15 -15.38
C ASP A 69 -4.51 -4.53 -14.72
N GLU A 70 -5.14 -5.50 -15.40
CA GLU A 70 -5.29 -6.89 -14.92
C GLU A 70 -3.94 -7.54 -14.56
N ALA A 71 -2.85 -7.20 -15.25
CA ALA A 71 -1.51 -7.74 -14.97
C ALA A 71 -0.92 -7.23 -13.65
N THR A 72 -1.36 -6.06 -13.17
CA THR A 72 -0.89 -5.45 -11.92
C THR A 72 -1.89 -5.59 -10.78
N ARG A 73 -3.02 -6.27 -11.04
CA ARG A 73 -4.08 -6.45 -10.04
C ARG A 73 -3.55 -7.22 -8.84
N GLY A 74 -3.70 -6.61 -7.66
CA GLY A 74 -3.24 -7.19 -6.39
C GLY A 74 -1.83 -6.78 -5.97
N TYR A 75 -1.12 -5.97 -6.78
CA TYR A 75 0.13 -5.36 -6.33
C TYR A 75 -0.16 -4.39 -5.18
N PHE A 76 0.76 -4.32 -4.23
CA PHE A 76 0.71 -3.36 -3.13
C PHE A 76 2.11 -2.85 -2.80
N MET A 77 2.19 -1.66 -2.21
CA MET A 77 3.44 -1.11 -1.72
C MET A 77 3.84 -1.84 -0.43
N GLN A 78 4.80 -2.76 -0.56
CA GLN A 78 5.20 -3.64 0.53
C GLN A 78 6.16 -2.96 1.49
N GLN A 79 7.21 -2.30 0.99
CA GLN A 79 8.27 -1.74 1.83
C GLN A 79 8.86 -0.43 1.35
N THR A 80 9.38 0.33 2.31
CA THR A 80 10.35 1.41 2.09
C THR A 80 11.64 1.08 2.84
N MET A 81 12.78 1.16 2.17
CA MET A 81 14.07 0.81 2.77
C MET A 81 14.87 2.05 3.19
N TYR A 82 15.39 2.02 4.42
CA TYR A 82 16.38 2.98 4.93
C TYR A 82 17.65 2.27 5.35
N ARG A 83 18.79 2.91 5.07
CA ARG A 83 20.04 2.50 5.68
C ARG A 83 20.19 3.15 7.04
N ILE A 84 20.60 2.36 8.02
CA ILE A 84 20.72 2.78 9.41
C ILE A 84 22.15 2.55 9.92
N LYS A 85 22.66 3.51 10.69
CA LYS A 85 24.01 3.45 11.28
C LYS A 85 24.06 2.42 12.42
N ASP A 86 23.13 2.54 13.37
CA ASP A 86 23.09 1.69 14.55
C ASP A 86 21.68 1.07 14.69
N PRO A 87 21.57 -0.27 14.59
CA PRO A 87 20.29 -0.96 14.75
C PRO A 87 19.73 -0.82 16.15
N LYS A 88 20.55 -0.70 17.20
CA LYS A 88 20.05 -0.56 18.57
C LYS A 88 19.25 0.74 18.73
N ILE A 89 19.81 1.86 18.28
CA ILE A 89 19.15 3.17 18.34
C ILE A 89 17.91 3.20 17.44
N SER A 90 18.04 2.64 16.23
CA SER A 90 16.95 2.65 15.25
C SER A 90 15.77 1.79 15.72
N LEU A 91 16.03 0.58 16.21
CA LEU A 91 14.98 -0.31 16.71
C LEU A 91 14.27 0.31 17.90
N ASP A 92 15.00 0.88 18.86
CA ASP A 92 14.40 1.58 20.01
C ASP A 92 13.47 2.72 19.57
N PHE A 93 13.89 3.52 18.59
CA PHE A 93 13.04 4.58 18.05
C PHE A 93 11.79 4.02 17.35
N TYR A 94 11.95 3.07 16.42
CA TYR A 94 10.82 2.54 15.65
C TYR A 94 9.85 1.72 16.51
N SER A 95 10.33 0.98 17.51
CA SER A 95 9.46 0.21 18.40
C SER A 95 8.95 1.00 19.60
N GLY A 96 9.83 1.71 20.30
CA GLY A 96 9.48 2.40 21.55
C GLY A 96 8.76 3.73 21.31
N VAL A 97 9.21 4.52 20.35
CA VAL A 97 8.63 5.85 20.08
C VAL A 97 7.49 5.76 19.07
N LEU A 98 7.69 5.03 17.98
CA LEU A 98 6.70 4.92 16.92
C LEU A 98 5.73 3.74 17.10
N GLY A 99 6.00 2.80 18.01
CA GLY A 99 5.09 1.69 18.29
C GLY A 99 5.06 0.59 17.22
N MET A 100 6.08 0.50 16.36
CA MET A 100 6.18 -0.59 15.38
C MET A 100 6.71 -1.88 16.00
N SER A 101 6.34 -3.00 15.41
CA SER A 101 6.84 -4.32 15.78
C SER A 101 7.94 -4.79 14.83
N LEU A 102 8.94 -5.50 15.36
CA LEU A 102 9.90 -6.23 14.54
C LEU A 102 9.24 -7.50 13.98
N LEU A 103 9.03 -7.53 12.67
CA LEU A 103 8.36 -8.64 11.97
C LEU A 103 9.36 -9.76 11.66
N LYS A 104 10.52 -9.38 11.11
CA LYS A 104 11.58 -10.31 10.70
C LYS A 104 12.95 -9.64 10.77
N ARG A 105 13.96 -10.42 11.13
CA ARG A 105 15.37 -10.11 10.93
C ARG A 105 15.97 -11.12 9.95
N LEU A 106 16.78 -10.62 9.02
CA LEU A 106 17.58 -11.44 8.11
C LEU A 106 19.03 -10.99 8.20
N ASP A 107 19.96 -11.93 8.40
CA ASP A 107 21.40 -11.66 8.47
C ASP A 107 22.10 -12.27 7.27
N PHE A 108 23.02 -11.53 6.66
CA PHE A 108 23.79 -11.96 5.49
C PHE A 108 25.30 -11.88 5.81
N PRO A 109 25.88 -12.88 6.49
CA PRO A 109 27.27 -12.82 6.97
C PRO A 109 28.31 -12.64 5.87
N GLU A 110 28.11 -13.29 4.72
CA GLU A 110 29.02 -13.19 3.57
C GLU A 110 29.11 -11.75 3.02
N LEU A 111 28.01 -11.01 3.12
CA LEU A 111 27.89 -9.63 2.62
C LEU A 111 27.97 -8.57 3.72
N LYS A 112 28.08 -9.00 4.99
CA LYS A 112 28.21 -8.16 6.19
C LYS A 112 27.11 -7.10 6.34
N PHE A 113 25.85 -7.51 6.16
CA PHE A 113 24.72 -6.67 6.50
C PHE A 113 23.56 -7.45 7.11
N SER A 114 22.68 -6.73 7.80
CA SER A 114 21.43 -7.24 8.37
C SER A 114 20.26 -6.39 7.90
N LEU A 115 19.09 -7.02 7.74
CA LEU A 115 17.83 -6.38 7.42
C LEU A 115 16.86 -6.56 8.59
N TYR A 116 16.22 -5.48 9.01
CA TYR A 116 15.19 -5.46 10.04
C TYR A 116 13.88 -4.95 9.44
N PHE A 117 12.87 -5.80 9.38
CA PHE A 117 11.56 -5.45 8.84
C PHE A 117 10.64 -5.01 9.98
N MET A 118 10.27 -3.73 9.98
CA MET A 118 9.39 -3.11 10.98
C MET A 118 8.01 -2.86 10.38
N GLY A 119 6.95 -2.99 11.17
CA GLY A 119 5.59 -2.67 10.73
C GLY A 119 4.57 -2.64 11.87
N TYR A 120 3.36 -2.16 11.59
CA TYR A 120 2.26 -2.08 12.56
C TYR A 120 1.40 -3.34 12.57
N GLU A 121 2.04 -4.50 12.66
CA GLU A 121 1.35 -5.79 12.65
C GLU A 121 1.42 -6.46 14.02
N ASP A 122 0.40 -7.26 14.32
CA ASP A 122 0.37 -8.08 15.52
C ASP A 122 1.26 -9.32 15.35
N THR A 123 2.40 -9.30 16.02
CA THR A 123 3.37 -10.38 15.99
C THR A 123 2.89 -11.68 16.67
N SER A 124 1.81 -11.63 17.46
CA SER A 124 1.22 -12.84 18.06
C SER A 124 0.54 -13.74 17.02
N SER A 125 0.08 -13.15 15.92
CA SER A 125 -0.50 -13.84 14.76
C SER A 125 0.55 -14.40 13.80
N ALA A 126 1.81 -14.00 13.95
CA ALA A 126 2.86 -14.34 13.01
C ALA A 126 3.28 -15.82 13.17
N PRO A 127 3.51 -16.54 12.06
CA PRO A 127 3.98 -17.92 12.11
C PRO A 127 5.30 -18.06 12.91
N ILE A 128 5.43 -19.19 13.61
CA ILE A 128 6.65 -19.56 14.35
C ILE A 128 7.69 -20.12 13.38
N ASN A 129 7.25 -20.87 12.36
CA ASN A 129 8.15 -21.42 11.36
C ASN A 129 8.89 -20.28 10.62
N PRO A 130 10.23 -20.30 10.54
CA PRO A 130 11.00 -19.20 9.96
C PRO A 130 10.67 -18.90 8.49
N VAL A 131 10.34 -19.92 7.69
CA VAL A 131 10.01 -19.77 6.26
C VAL A 131 8.63 -19.17 6.09
N GLU A 132 7.65 -19.68 6.83
CA GLU A 132 6.29 -19.15 6.81
C GLU A 132 6.25 -17.71 7.34
N ARG A 133 7.03 -17.40 8.38
CA ARG A 133 7.15 -16.04 8.91
C ARG A 133 7.73 -15.08 7.88
N THR A 134 8.66 -15.55 7.04
CA THR A 134 9.21 -14.75 5.93
C THR A 134 8.12 -14.45 4.90
N ALA A 135 7.36 -15.46 4.47
CA ALA A 135 6.23 -15.26 3.54
C ALA A 135 5.16 -14.32 4.14
N TRP A 136 4.84 -14.50 5.41
CA TRP A 136 3.92 -13.63 6.15
C TRP A 136 4.43 -12.18 6.18
N THR A 137 5.70 -11.95 6.51
CA THR A 137 6.29 -10.60 6.58
C THR A 137 6.24 -9.88 5.23
N PHE A 138 6.60 -10.57 4.14
CA PHE A 138 6.54 -9.99 2.80
C PHE A 138 5.12 -9.86 2.23
N GLY A 139 4.13 -10.44 2.89
CA GLY A 139 2.71 -10.20 2.63
C GLY A 139 2.17 -8.92 3.27
N GLN A 140 2.91 -8.30 4.19
CA GLN A 140 2.46 -7.11 4.92
C GLN A 140 2.68 -5.83 4.12
N LYS A 141 1.73 -4.90 4.21
CA LYS A 141 1.77 -3.61 3.50
C LYS A 141 2.58 -2.60 4.31
N ALA A 142 3.18 -1.62 3.61
CA ALA A 142 3.78 -0.43 4.23
C ALA A 142 4.80 -0.72 5.35
N THR A 143 5.60 -1.77 5.20
CA THR A 143 6.70 -2.09 6.11
C THR A 143 7.89 -1.14 5.91
N ILE A 144 8.70 -1.00 6.95
CA ILE A 144 9.97 -0.28 6.90
C ILE A 144 11.11 -1.31 6.98
N GLU A 145 11.90 -1.41 5.92
CA GLU A 145 13.12 -2.22 5.89
C GLU A 145 14.30 -1.36 6.37
N LEU A 146 14.89 -1.71 7.50
CA LEU A 146 16.11 -1.06 8.00
C LEU A 146 17.32 -1.91 7.63
N THR A 147 18.17 -1.42 6.75
CA THR A 147 19.42 -2.07 6.34
C THR A 147 20.58 -1.56 7.17
N HIS A 148 21.22 -2.45 7.92
CA HIS A 148 22.42 -2.17 8.70
C HIS A 148 23.64 -2.80 8.04
N ASN A 149 24.58 -1.96 7.60
CA ASN A 149 25.91 -2.43 7.18
C ASN A 149 26.79 -2.55 8.42
N TRP A 150 27.36 -3.72 8.64
CA TRP A 150 28.07 -4.02 9.89
C TRP A 150 29.31 -3.14 10.07
N GLY A 151 29.51 -2.64 11.29
CA GLY A 151 30.65 -1.82 11.67
C GLY A 151 30.43 -0.31 11.50
N THR A 152 29.35 0.12 10.83
CA THR A 152 29.03 1.56 10.68
C THR A 152 28.75 2.24 12.02
N GLU A 153 28.29 1.50 13.03
CA GLU A 153 28.00 1.94 14.39
C GLU A 153 29.27 2.26 15.21
N ILE A 154 30.39 1.59 14.92
CA ILE A 154 31.67 1.77 15.63
C ILE A 154 32.70 2.58 14.83
N ASP A 155 32.41 2.92 13.57
CA ASP A 155 33.30 3.70 12.73
C ASP A 155 33.20 5.21 13.09
N PRO A 156 34.27 5.82 13.66
CA PRO A 156 34.29 7.24 14.01
C PRO A 156 34.35 8.16 12.77
N GLU A 157 34.81 7.64 11.63
CA GLU A 157 34.85 8.39 10.37
C GLU A 157 33.52 8.35 9.64
N PHE A 158 32.65 7.39 9.96
CA PHE A 158 31.31 7.33 9.40
C PHE A 158 30.40 8.43 9.95
N LYS A 159 30.24 9.50 9.16
CA LYS A 159 29.43 10.69 9.49
C LYS A 159 27.91 10.43 9.47
N GLY A 160 27.48 9.23 9.06
CA GLY A 160 26.07 8.85 8.95
C GLY A 160 25.58 8.79 7.50
N TYR A 161 24.34 8.32 7.33
CA TYR A 161 23.69 8.30 6.02
C TYR A 161 23.07 9.67 5.72
N HIS A 162 23.08 10.04 4.44
CA HIS A 162 22.42 11.24 3.94
C HIS A 162 20.89 11.03 3.91
N ASN A 163 20.13 12.02 4.38
CA ASN A 163 18.68 11.90 4.56
C ASN A 163 17.86 12.35 3.34
N GLY A 164 18.51 12.80 2.25
CA GLY A 164 17.87 13.26 1.01
C GLY A 164 17.29 14.67 1.05
N ASN A 165 17.31 15.36 2.21
CA ASN A 165 16.66 16.66 2.42
C ASN A 165 17.61 17.86 2.25
N SER A 166 18.90 17.61 1.99
CA SER A 166 19.92 18.59 1.57
C SER A 166 20.58 18.13 0.28
N GLU A 167 21.46 18.93 -0.34
CA GLU A 167 22.15 18.50 -1.56
C GLU A 167 23.04 17.27 -1.30
N PRO A 168 23.11 16.29 -2.22
CA PRO A 168 22.20 16.09 -3.36
C PRO A 168 20.81 15.62 -2.88
N ARG A 169 19.73 16.28 -3.33
CA ARG A 169 18.37 15.98 -2.87
C ARG A 169 17.77 14.74 -3.53
N GLY A 170 16.81 14.12 -2.85
CA GLY A 170 16.06 12.99 -3.38
C GLY A 170 14.88 12.60 -2.50
N PHE A 171 15.04 11.54 -1.71
CA PHE A 171 14.02 11.07 -0.78
C PHE A 171 13.65 12.16 0.25
N GLY A 172 12.36 12.32 0.54
CA GLY A 172 11.85 13.26 1.54
C GLY A 172 11.71 12.62 2.92
N CYS A 173 10.46 12.40 3.37
CA CYS A 173 10.16 11.70 4.63
C CYS A 173 8.91 10.82 4.49
N PRO A 174 8.84 9.68 5.21
CA PRO A 174 7.63 8.90 5.31
C PRO A 174 6.61 9.61 6.21
N CYS A 175 5.33 9.53 5.87
CA CYS A 175 4.24 10.09 6.67
C CYS A 175 3.53 8.98 7.44
N LEU A 176 3.25 9.24 8.72
CA LEU A 176 2.46 8.37 9.58
C LEU A 176 1.19 9.12 10.00
N ASN A 177 0.05 8.45 9.90
CA ASN A 177 -1.23 8.98 10.36
C ASN A 177 -1.62 8.31 11.68
N ARG A 178 -2.23 9.09 12.57
CA ARG A 178 -2.93 8.58 13.76
C ARG A 178 -4.43 8.69 13.50
N SER A 179 -5.15 7.59 13.69
CA SER A 179 -6.62 7.53 13.68
C SER A 179 -7.22 7.94 15.02
#